data_AF-A0ABD3VFN7-F1
#
_entry.id   AF-A0ABD3VFN7-F1
#
_cell.length_a   1.000
_cell.length_b   1.000
_cell.length_c   1.000
_cell.angle_alpha   90.00
_cell.angle_beta   90.00
_cell.angle_gamma   90.00
#
_symmetry.space_group_name_H-M   'P 1'
#
loop_
_entity.id
_entity.type
_entity.pdbx_description
1 polymer ?
#
loop_
_entity_poly.entity_id
_entity_poly.type
_entity_poly.pdbx_seq_one_letter_code
_entity_poly.pdbx_strand_id
1 'polypeptide(L)'
;MICFKWMLQGGYDATFRNLTKALNRVAINADILKSVNKSEHRESCLPSIMQDKQLENGHLKKISSMIAEKHVHLGVELKVPLSRIEQILTEDRDVHIQCLEIMKQWRRRKVLRATFRNLEKACICVGINPDILNQSLK
;
A
#
# COMPACT_ATOMS: atom_id res chain seq x y z
N MET A 1 31.89 24.53 -16.66
CA MET A 1 30.45 24.55 -16.31
C MET A 1 29.77 23.52 -17.21
N ILE A 2 29.59 22.30 -16.70
CA ILE A 2 29.34 21.10 -17.50
C ILE A 2 27.82 20.94 -17.74
N CYS A 3 27.47 21.06 -19.02
CA CYS A 3 26.46 20.30 -19.78
C CYS A 3 25.24 19.75 -19.03
N PHE A 4 24.12 20.48 -19.07
CA PHE A 4 22.76 19.94 -18.87
C PHE A 4 21.82 20.40 -19.99
N LYS A 5 22.20 20.13 -21.26
CA LYS A 5 21.40 20.52 -22.44
C LYS A 5 21.02 19.38 -23.38
N TRP A 6 21.28 18.13 -23.01
CA TRP A 6 20.98 16.98 -23.86
C TRP A 6 20.39 15.82 -23.06
N MET A 7 19.06 15.82 -22.87
CA MET A 7 18.29 14.60 -22.52
C MET A 7 16.77 14.75 -22.68
N LEU A 8 16.31 15.64 -23.57
CA LEU A 8 14.89 15.81 -23.87
C LEU A 8 14.63 15.65 -25.37
N GLN A 9 14.79 14.46 -25.92
CA GLN A 9 14.00 14.01 -27.08
C GLN A 9 14.34 12.56 -27.45
N GLY A 10 13.32 11.69 -27.46
CA GLY A 10 13.34 10.49 -28.29
C GLY A 10 12.76 9.22 -27.66
N GLY A 11 13.15 8.88 -26.42
CA GLY A 11 12.90 7.53 -25.87
C GLY A 11 11.86 7.43 -24.76
N TYR A 12 11.71 8.46 -23.93
CA TYR A 12 10.96 8.36 -22.65
C TYR A 12 9.44 8.50 -22.77
N ASP A 13 8.94 9.07 -23.87
CA ASP A 13 7.54 9.47 -23.98
C ASP A 13 6.63 8.32 -24.49
N ALA A 14 7.18 7.39 -25.27
CA ALA A 14 6.43 6.22 -25.76
C ALA A 14 6.31 5.12 -24.71
N THR A 15 7.39 4.81 -24.00
CA THR A 15 7.41 3.84 -22.89
C THR A 15 6.58 4.34 -21.72
N PHE A 16 6.62 5.64 -21.41
CA PHE A 16 5.78 6.22 -20.36
C PHE A 16 4.29 6.13 -20.72
N ARG A 17 3.87 6.54 -21.92
CA ARG A 17 2.46 6.39 -22.36
C ARG A 17 1.99 4.94 -22.36
N ASN A 18 2.85 3.99 -22.71
CA ASN A 18 2.53 2.57 -22.68
C ASN A 18 2.42 2.04 -21.24
N LEU A 19 3.30 2.48 -20.33
CA LEU A 19 3.21 2.17 -18.90
C LEU A 19 1.98 2.80 -18.25
N THR A 20 1.64 4.05 -18.57
CA THR A 20 0.41 4.70 -18.07
C THR A 20 -0.85 4.04 -18.63
N LYS A 21 -0.85 3.62 -19.91
CA LYS A 21 -1.95 2.81 -20.48
C LYS A 21 -2.05 1.43 -19.84
N ALA A 22 -0.92 0.77 -19.54
CA ALA A 22 -0.90 -0.51 -18.85
C ALA A 22 -1.41 -0.37 -17.41
N LEU A 23 -0.95 0.65 -16.68
CA LEU A 23 -1.41 0.96 -15.33
C LEU A 23 -2.90 1.33 -15.29
N ASN A 24 -3.40 2.11 -16.25
CA ASN A 24 -4.83 2.41 -16.36
C ASN A 24 -5.66 1.19 -16.75
N ARG A 25 -5.16 0.28 -17.61
CA ARG A 25 -5.83 -1.00 -17.90
C ARG A 25 -5.85 -1.92 -16.68
N VAL A 26 -4.78 -1.96 -15.90
CA VAL A 26 -4.75 -2.69 -14.62
C VAL A 26 -5.70 -2.05 -13.60
N ALA A 27 -5.80 -0.72 -13.54
CA ALA A 27 -6.74 -0.02 -12.68
C ALA A 27 -8.20 -0.29 -13.07
N ILE A 28 -8.53 -0.28 -14.36
CA ILE A 28 -9.87 -0.64 -14.88
C ILE A 28 -10.16 -2.11 -14.59
N ASN A 29 -9.20 -3.01 -14.81
CA ASN A 29 -9.36 -4.43 -14.50
C ASN A 29 -9.52 -4.65 -12.98
N ALA A 30 -8.85 -3.86 -12.14
CA ALA A 30 -9.02 -3.90 -10.69
C ALA A 30 -10.40 -3.39 -10.24
N ASP A 31 -10.98 -2.39 -10.92
CA ASP A 31 -12.36 -1.94 -10.66
C ASP A 31 -13.40 -2.96 -11.15
N ILE A 32 -13.15 -3.65 -12.27
CA ILE A 32 -13.98 -4.78 -12.74
C ILE A 32 -13.86 -5.97 -11.77
N LEU A 33 -12.66 -6.26 -11.24
CA LEU A 33 -12.49 -7.28 -10.20
C LEU A 33 -13.18 -6.87 -8.87
N LYS A 34 -13.19 -5.58 -8.51
CA LYS A 34 -13.90 -5.05 -7.33
C LYS A 34 -15.42 -5.11 -7.48
N SER A 35 -15.97 -5.07 -8.70
CA SER A 35 -17.42 -5.23 -8.92
C SER A 35 -17.86 -6.69 -8.92
N VAL A 36 -16.99 -7.62 -9.37
CA VAL A 36 -17.25 -9.07 -9.35
C VAL A 36 -17.11 -9.66 -7.93
N ASN A 37 -16.27 -9.11 -7.06
CA ASN A 37 -16.05 -9.61 -5.69
C ASN A 37 -17.06 -9.12 -4.63
N LYS A 38 -18.20 -8.53 -5.03
CA LYS A 38 -19.20 -7.98 -4.09
C LYS A 38 -20.11 -9.01 -3.41
N SER A 39 -19.89 -10.32 -3.58
CA SER A 39 -20.80 -11.35 -3.04
C SER A 39 -20.16 -12.41 -2.14
N GLU A 40 -19.06 -12.09 -1.44
CA GLU A 40 -18.70 -12.88 -0.26
C GLU A 40 -18.72 -11.96 0.97
N HIS A 41 -19.69 -12.23 1.83
CA HIS A 41 -19.66 -11.86 3.23
C HIS A 41 -18.46 -12.59 3.87
N ARG A 42 -17.23 -12.13 3.59
CA ARG A 42 -16.05 -12.59 4.33
C ARG A 42 -16.20 -12.03 5.73
N GLU A 43 -16.56 -12.89 6.66
CA GLU A 43 -16.42 -12.61 8.08
C GLU A 43 -15.01 -12.08 8.31
N SER A 44 -14.91 -10.89 8.89
CA SER A 44 -13.63 -10.29 9.25
C SER A 44 -12.84 -11.29 10.08
N CYS A 45 -11.57 -11.50 9.72
CA CYS A 45 -10.68 -12.36 10.50
C CYS A 45 -10.43 -11.75 11.88
N LEU A 46 -10.59 -10.43 12.04
CA LEU A 46 -10.42 -9.72 13.29
C LEU A 46 -11.66 -9.79 14.20
N PRO A 47 -11.47 -9.94 15.53
CA PRO A 47 -12.55 -9.78 16.49
C PRO A 47 -13.26 -8.43 16.31
N SER A 48 -14.60 -8.41 16.38
CA SER A 48 -15.41 -7.18 16.20
C SER A 48 -14.98 -6.01 17.07
N ILE A 49 -14.42 -6.28 18.26
CA ILE A 49 -13.93 -5.27 19.21
C ILE A 49 -12.66 -4.55 18.71
N MET A 50 -11.92 -5.12 17.77
CA MET A 50 -10.63 -4.59 17.30
C MET A 50 -10.69 -3.95 15.91
N GLN A 51 -11.75 -4.21 15.13
CA GLN A 51 -11.88 -3.72 13.77
C GLN A 51 -11.83 -2.18 13.66
N ASP A 52 -12.40 -1.49 14.64
CA ASP A 52 -12.46 -0.02 14.69
C ASP A 52 -11.37 0.62 15.59
N LYS A 53 -10.53 -0.21 16.24
CA LYS A 53 -9.37 0.32 17.00
C LYS A 53 -8.34 0.90 16.05
N GLN A 54 -7.74 2.02 16.47
CA GLN A 54 -6.58 2.59 15.79
C GLN A 54 -5.34 1.71 15.98
N LEU A 55 -4.47 1.68 14.96
CA LEU A 55 -3.19 1.00 15.07
C LEU A 55 -2.17 1.82 15.86
N GLU A 56 -1.79 1.27 17.02
CA GLU A 56 -0.66 1.78 17.80
C GLU A 56 0.68 1.51 17.12
N ASN A 57 1.72 2.25 17.51
CA ASN A 57 3.08 2.10 16.96
C ASN A 57 3.63 0.66 17.11
N GLY A 58 3.30 -0.02 18.21
CA GLY A 58 3.75 -1.40 18.46
C GLY A 58 3.20 -2.37 17.40
N HIS A 59 1.89 -2.30 17.12
CA HIS A 59 1.25 -3.12 16.10
C HIS A 59 1.80 -2.81 14.70
N LEU A 60 2.03 -1.53 14.38
CA LEU A 60 2.61 -1.15 13.09
C LEU A 60 3.97 -1.80 12.84
N LYS A 61 4.85 -1.83 13.85
CA LYS A 61 6.18 -2.44 13.72
C LYS A 61 6.11 -3.95 13.49
N LYS A 62 5.23 -4.64 14.23
CA LYS A 62 5.05 -6.10 14.11
C LYS A 62 4.41 -6.47 12.77
N ILE A 63 3.43 -5.70 12.30
CA ILE A 63 2.81 -5.96 11.01
C ILE A 63 3.78 -5.62 9.88
N SER A 64 4.50 -4.49 9.95
CA SER A 64 5.46 -4.09 8.91
C SER A 64 6.55 -5.13 8.68
N SER A 65 6.99 -5.86 9.72
CA SER A 65 7.97 -6.93 9.53
C SER A 65 7.40 -8.13 8.77
N MET A 66 6.10 -8.40 8.90
CA MET A 66 5.42 -9.55 8.27
C MET A 66 4.96 -9.26 6.83
N ILE A 67 4.73 -7.99 6.47
CA ILE A 67 4.20 -7.61 5.15
C ILE A 67 5.19 -6.79 4.31
N ALA A 68 6.44 -6.73 4.74
CA ALA A 68 7.49 -5.89 4.14
C ALA A 68 7.64 -6.11 2.63
N GLU A 69 7.48 -7.33 2.12
CA GLU A 69 7.67 -7.61 0.69
C GLU A 69 6.66 -6.91 -0.22
N LYS A 70 5.45 -6.62 0.29
CA LYS A 70 4.36 -6.02 -0.50
C LYS A 70 4.02 -4.58 -0.08
N HIS A 71 4.94 -3.92 0.63
CA HIS A 71 4.73 -2.61 1.23
C HIS A 71 4.36 -1.51 0.24
N VAL A 72 4.89 -1.54 -0.99
CA VAL A 72 4.56 -0.57 -2.05
C VAL A 72 3.10 -0.70 -2.49
N HIS A 73 2.68 -1.92 -2.83
CA HIS A 73 1.29 -2.20 -3.23
C HIS A 73 0.30 -1.87 -2.10
N LEU A 74 0.68 -2.18 -0.86
CA LEU A 74 -0.09 -1.80 0.31
C LEU A 74 -0.20 -0.29 0.45
N GLY A 75 0.90 0.46 0.29
CA GLY A 75 0.90 1.92 0.34
C GLY A 75 -0.07 2.54 -0.66
N VAL A 76 -0.14 1.99 -1.87
CA VAL A 76 -1.09 2.41 -2.92
C VAL A 76 -2.54 2.16 -2.49
N GLU A 77 -2.87 0.96 -2.01
CA GLU A 77 -4.23 0.64 -1.53
C GLU A 77 -4.63 1.46 -0.30
N LEU A 78 -3.66 1.76 0.58
CA LEU A 78 -3.85 2.65 1.74
C LEU A 78 -4.01 4.13 1.35
N LYS A 79 -3.82 4.47 0.06
CA LYS A 79 -3.87 5.82 -0.53
C LYS A 79 -2.77 6.74 -0.01
N VAL A 80 -1.57 6.20 0.23
CA VAL A 80 -0.36 7.01 0.40
C VAL A 80 0.04 7.56 -0.98
N PRO A 81 0.39 8.86 -1.12
CA PRO A 81 0.77 9.40 -2.42
C PRO A 81 1.98 8.70 -2.98
N LEU A 82 1.96 8.45 -4.29
CA LEU A 82 3.07 7.84 -5.02
C LEU A 82 4.37 8.62 -4.82
N SER A 83 4.32 9.96 -4.87
CA SER A 83 5.49 10.81 -4.61
C SER A 83 6.12 10.59 -3.22
N ARG A 84 5.30 10.28 -2.21
CA ARG A 84 5.81 9.99 -0.86
C ARG A 84 6.35 8.56 -0.77
N ILE A 85 5.73 7.60 -1.46
CA ILE A 85 6.23 6.23 -1.56
C ILE A 85 7.60 6.24 -2.24
N GLU A 86 7.73 6.91 -3.38
CA GLU A 86 8.98 7.09 -4.11
C GLU A 86 10.07 7.69 -3.22
N GLN A 87 9.75 8.75 -2.48
CA GLN A 87 10.68 9.36 -1.54
C GLN A 87 11.16 8.36 -0.48
N ILE A 88 10.26 7.58 0.13
CA ILE A 88 10.62 6.55 1.12
C ILE A 88 11.53 5.46 0.50
N LEU A 89 11.22 5.03 -0.73
CA LEU A 89 12.02 4.04 -1.45
C LEU A 89 13.43 4.57 -1.78
N THR A 90 13.58 5.87 -1.97
CA THR A 90 14.90 6.50 -2.20
C THR A 90 15.67 6.80 -0.91
N GLU A 91 14.98 7.05 0.20
CA GLU A 91 15.59 7.42 1.49
C GLU A 91 16.16 6.20 2.23
N ASP A 92 15.51 5.04 2.15
CA ASP A 92 15.89 3.83 2.89
C ASP A 92 16.15 2.64 1.95
N ARG A 93 17.13 1.79 2.27
CA ARG A 93 17.37 0.53 1.55
C ARG A 93 16.70 -0.68 2.20
N ASP A 94 16.28 -0.56 3.45
CA ASP A 94 15.65 -1.64 4.20
C ASP A 94 14.14 -1.64 3.98
N VAL A 95 13.65 -2.73 3.39
CA VAL A 95 12.22 -2.94 3.08
C VAL A 95 11.32 -2.92 4.31
N HIS A 96 11.84 -3.31 5.49
CA HIS A 96 11.08 -3.25 6.73
C HIS A 96 10.92 -1.82 7.22
N ILE A 97 11.97 -0.99 7.08
CA ILE A 97 11.92 0.43 7.42
C ILE A 97 11.00 1.17 6.43
N GLN A 98 11.12 0.89 5.13
CA GLN A 98 10.23 1.43 4.11
C GLN A 98 8.76 1.10 4.40
N CYS A 99 8.46 -0.16 4.73
CA CYS A 99 7.11 -0.59 5.09
C CYS A 99 6.58 0.13 6.32
N LEU A 100 7.40 0.26 7.37
CA LEU A 100 7.02 0.96 8.58
C LEU A 100 6.75 2.44 8.31
N GLU A 101 7.55 3.10 7.47
CA GLU A 101 7.33 4.50 7.10
C GLU A 101 6.07 4.69 6.25
N ILE A 102 5.80 3.82 5.28
CA ILE A 102 4.53 3.84 4.52
C ILE A 102 3.33 3.72 5.48
N MET A 103 3.41 2.80 6.45
CA MET A 103 2.36 2.61 7.44
C MET A 103 2.19 3.82 8.38
N LYS A 104 3.29 4.43 8.82
CA LYS A 104 3.26 5.68 9.59
C LYS A 104 2.63 6.82 8.80
N GLN A 105 2.95 6.94 7.50
CA GLN A 105 2.35 7.94 6.62
C GLN A 105 0.85 7.73 6.44
N TRP A 106 0.43 6.47 6.22
CA TRP A 106 -0.99 6.13 6.18
C TRP A 106 -1.70 6.53 7.46
N ARG A 107 -1.15 6.17 8.63
CA ARG A 107 -1.75 6.52 9.92
C ARG A 107 -1.83 8.03 10.14
N ARG A 108 -0.75 8.77 9.89
CA ARG A 108 -0.70 10.24 10.05
C ARG A 108 -1.76 10.95 9.21
N ARG A 109 -2.04 10.47 8.00
CA ARG A 109 -3.02 11.07 7.09
C ARG A 109 -4.46 10.69 7.40
N LYS A 110 -4.67 9.55 8.04
CA LYS A 110 -5.98 8.98 8.31
C LYS A 110 -6.15 8.68 9.79
N VAL A 111 -5.77 9.59 10.69
CA VAL A 111 -5.76 9.34 12.15
C VAL A 111 -7.02 8.62 12.64
N LEU A 112 -8.21 9.08 12.23
CA LEU A 112 -9.50 8.46 12.59
C LEU A 112 -9.94 7.26 11.72
N ARG A 113 -9.31 7.05 10.56
CA ARG A 113 -9.62 5.98 9.60
C ARG A 113 -8.51 4.93 9.48
N ALA A 114 -7.45 5.03 10.30
CA ALA A 114 -6.33 4.10 10.31
C ALA A 114 -6.63 2.94 11.27
N THR A 115 -7.72 2.23 10.95
CA THR A 115 -8.25 1.13 11.75
C THR A 115 -7.78 -0.21 11.20
N PHE A 116 -7.83 -1.25 12.04
CA PHE A 116 -7.48 -2.61 11.63
C PHE A 116 -8.35 -3.11 10.46
N ARG A 117 -9.63 -2.76 10.41
CA ARG A 117 -10.52 -3.08 9.29
C ARG A 117 -10.02 -2.52 7.95
N ASN A 118 -9.53 -1.28 7.94
CA ASN A 118 -9.05 -0.67 6.70
C ASN A 118 -7.70 -1.27 6.25
N LEU A 119 -6.88 -1.70 7.21
CA LEU A 119 -5.66 -2.44 6.90
C LEU A 119 -5.96 -3.85 6.39
N GLU A 120 -6.90 -4.56 7.01
CA GLU A 120 -7.35 -5.89 6.58
C GLU A 120 -7.85 -5.87 5.13
N LYS A 121 -8.69 -4.89 4.78
CA LYS A 121 -9.15 -4.70 3.40
C LYS A 121 -7.99 -4.47 2.43
N ALA A 122 -7.02 -3.63 2.81
CA ALA A 122 -5.85 -3.39 1.97
C ALA A 122 -4.98 -4.64 1.82
N CYS A 123 -4.80 -5.43 2.89
CA CYS A 123 -4.10 -6.71 2.84
C CYS A 123 -4.78 -7.68 1.86
N ILE A 124 -6.11 -7.84 1.95
CA ILE A 124 -6.88 -8.70 1.05
C ILE A 124 -6.72 -8.25 -0.41
N CYS A 125 -6.81 -6.95 -0.69
CA CYS A 125 -6.62 -6.40 -2.05
C CYS A 125 -5.24 -6.72 -2.63
N VAL A 126 -4.20 -6.74 -1.79
CA VAL A 126 -2.80 -6.98 -2.19
C VAL A 126 -2.44 -8.49 -2.15
N GLY A 127 -3.40 -9.35 -1.80
CA GLY A 127 -3.19 -10.79 -1.66
C GLY A 127 -2.25 -11.14 -0.50
N ILE A 128 -2.34 -10.40 0.60
CA ILE A 128 -1.71 -10.69 1.89
C ILE A 128 -2.76 -11.41 2.73
N ASN A 129 -2.38 -12.51 3.40
CA ASN A 129 -3.30 -13.21 4.29
C ASN A 129 -3.71 -12.27 5.46
N PRO A 130 -5.00 -11.96 5.65
CA PRO A 130 -5.44 -11.13 6.78
C PRO A 130 -5.17 -11.76 8.16
N ASP A 131 -4.97 -13.08 8.28
CA ASP A 131 -4.65 -13.77 9.55
C ASP A 131 -3.37 -13.26 10.22
N ILE A 132 -2.47 -12.69 9.42
CA ILE A 132 -1.22 -12.07 9.88
C ILE A 132 -1.54 -10.92 10.87
N LEU A 133 -2.66 -10.23 10.66
CA LEU A 133 -3.12 -9.17 11.56
C LEU A 133 -3.53 -9.74 12.92
N ASN A 134 -4.18 -10.91 12.96
CA ASN A 134 -4.50 -11.59 14.21
C ASN A 134 -3.24 -12.07 14.96
N GLN A 135 -2.22 -12.54 14.25
CA GLN A 135 -0.94 -12.91 14.85
C GLN A 135 -0.21 -11.71 15.45
N SER A 136 -0.44 -10.51 14.91
CA SER A 136 0.12 -9.27 15.45
C SER A 136 -0.55 -8.79 16.75
N LEU A 137 -1.71 -9.38 17.09
CA LEU A 137 -2.51 -9.05 18.28
C LEU A 137 -2.28 -10.00 19.47
N LYS A 138 -1.68 -11.17 19.22
CA LYS A 138 -1.18 -12.09 20.26
C LYS A 138 0.22 -11.66 20.72
#